data_AF-A0A7K0Z8G1-F1
#
_entry.id   AF-A0A7K0Z8G1-F1
#
_cell.length_a   1.000
_cell.length_b   1.000
_cell.length_c   1.000
_cell.angle_alpha   90.00
_cell.angle_beta   90.00
_cell.angle_gamma   90.00
#
_symmetry.space_group_name_H-M   'P 1'
#
loop_
_entity.id
_entity.type
_entity.pdbx_description
1 polymer ?
#
loop_
_entity_poly.entity_id
_entity_poly.type
_entity_poly.pdbx_seq_one_letter_code
_entity_poly.pdbx_strand_id
1 'polypeptide(L)'
;MKSELLEDLRWRGLIAQSTDEAALAESLNKPTTLYIGFDPTAPSMHVGNLVVLLVLRRFQLAGHTPIALVGGATGLVGDPSGKNEERVLNTTDTVANWVERIKTQLSQYLDFDSPTNAAIMANNLDWTSPLSAIEFLRDIGKHFSVNQMLSKDSVSARLEAGGISYTEFSYSVLQAYDYLELFRRHNCTLQMGGSDQWGNIVAGLDLIRKVEQGSAHALTIPLLTKADGTKFGKTAGGSVWLDPEMTSPYAFFQYWLNTDDKDVINFLKVFSFKSQAEILELEKAHNENPGARTAHRELARELTSLVHSSEICDRVESAARALFGQGELSDLDEATLTAALSELPRTTVKRSEPIPTWVDLLAATGVVESKSAARRIVKENGAYLNNAKVAAEDFAPSESDFLCGKYAVLRKGKRDLATVELID
;
A
#
# COMPACT_ATOMS: atom_id res chain seq x y z
N MET A 1 18.45 2.65 29.15
CA MET A 1 18.41 3.96 28.43
C MET A 1 17.17 3.97 27.54
N LYS A 2 16.67 5.12 27.09
CA LYS A 2 15.54 5.15 26.14
C LYS A 2 16.08 4.95 24.73
N SER A 3 15.47 4.05 23.96
CA SER A 3 15.81 3.82 22.55
C SER A 3 15.25 4.96 21.69
N GLU A 4 16.12 5.70 20.99
CA GLU A 4 15.72 6.79 20.09
C GLU A 4 14.75 6.31 19.00
N LEU A 5 14.94 5.09 18.50
CA LEU A 5 14.06 4.46 17.52
C LEU A 5 12.63 4.28 18.07
N LEU A 6 12.48 3.77 19.29
CA LEU A 6 11.15 3.59 19.89
C LEU A 6 10.48 4.92 20.20
N GLU A 7 11.23 5.96 20.57
CA GLU A 7 10.70 7.30 20.75
C GLU A 7 10.22 7.90 19.43
N ASP A 8 10.97 7.73 18.34
CA ASP A 8 10.55 8.15 17.01
C ASP A 8 9.29 7.41 16.54
N LEU A 9 9.25 6.08 16.67
CA LEU A 9 8.07 5.29 16.33
C LEU A 9 6.84 5.70 17.15
N ARG A 10 7.01 6.02 18.43
CA ARG A 10 5.91 6.53 19.27
C ARG A 10 5.43 7.89 18.81
N TRP A 11 6.34 8.82 18.52
CA TRP A 11 6.00 10.14 18.00
C TRP A 11 5.25 10.07 16.67
N ARG A 12 5.61 9.09 15.82
CA ARG A 12 4.93 8.80 14.55
C ARG A 12 3.60 8.07 14.72
N GLY A 13 3.25 7.61 15.92
CA GLY A 13 2.05 6.81 16.17
C GLY A 13 2.13 5.40 15.58
N LEU A 14 3.32 4.80 15.52
CA LEU A 14 3.58 3.49 14.91
C LEU A 14 3.67 2.33 15.92
N ILE A 15 3.29 2.56 17.18
CA ILE A 15 3.24 1.54 18.24
C ILE A 15 1.78 1.38 18.70
N ALA A 16 1.20 0.21 18.45
CA ALA A 16 -0.12 -0.17 18.97
C ALA A 16 0.02 -0.91 20.31
N GLN A 17 0.74 -2.03 20.30
CA GLN A 17 1.01 -2.84 21.48
C GLN A 17 2.45 -3.31 21.45
N SER A 18 3.02 -3.56 22.62
CA SER A 18 4.34 -4.14 22.78
C SER A 18 4.32 -5.10 23.97
N THR A 19 5.23 -6.07 23.97
CA THR A 19 5.71 -6.65 25.24
C THR A 19 6.34 -5.58 26.13
N ASP A 20 6.93 -5.94 27.28
CA ASP A 20 7.65 -5.00 28.15
C ASP A 20 8.55 -4.04 27.33
N GLU A 21 8.12 -2.78 27.26
CA GLU A 21 8.74 -1.76 26.42
C GLU A 21 10.11 -1.35 26.96
N ALA A 22 10.32 -1.42 28.28
CA ALA A 22 11.61 -1.11 28.88
C ALA A 22 12.63 -2.20 28.54
N ALA A 23 12.21 -3.46 28.61
CA ALA A 23 13.04 -4.59 28.19
C ALA A 23 13.34 -4.56 26.68
N LEU A 24 12.34 -4.21 25.85
CA LEU A 24 12.53 -4.04 24.41
C LEU A 24 13.48 -2.87 24.11
N ALA A 25 13.32 -1.72 24.77
CA ALA A 25 14.21 -0.58 24.59
C ALA A 25 15.67 -0.95 24.91
N GLU A 26 15.88 -1.74 25.96
CA GLU A 26 17.21 -2.21 26.34
C GLU A 26 17.79 -3.21 25.33
N SER A 27 16.97 -4.12 24.77
CA SER A 27 17.44 -5.06 23.75
C SER A 27 17.80 -4.37 22.44
N LEU A 28 17.14 -3.26 22.09
CA LEU A 28 17.44 -2.43 20.92
C LEU A 28 18.68 -1.55 21.07
N ASN A 29 19.37 -1.54 22.23
CA ASN A 29 20.67 -0.87 22.36
C ASN A 29 21.80 -1.59 21.60
N LYS A 30 21.53 -2.79 21.08
CA LYS A 30 22.45 -3.59 20.24
C LYS A 30 21.74 -4.05 18.96
N PRO A 31 22.50 -4.38 17.90
CA PRO A 31 21.94 -5.01 16.71
C PRO A 31 21.07 -6.21 17.09
N THR A 32 19.82 -6.19 16.62
CA THR A 32 18.79 -7.15 16.96
C THR A 32 18.23 -7.67 15.65
N THR A 33 18.01 -8.97 15.56
CA THR A 33 17.33 -9.56 14.41
C THR A 33 15.83 -9.55 14.67
N LEU A 34 15.07 -9.02 13.71
CA LEU A 34 13.63 -8.90 13.81
C LEU A 34 12.95 -9.35 12.52
N TYR A 35 11.66 -9.68 12.56
CA TYR A 35 10.93 -10.06 11.35
C TYR A 35 9.50 -9.54 11.27
N ILE A 36 9.01 -9.45 10.03
CA ILE A 36 7.59 -9.31 9.68
C ILE A 36 7.24 -10.37 8.65
N GLY A 37 6.07 -11.00 8.83
CA GLY A 37 5.48 -11.94 7.88
C GLY A 37 4.61 -11.25 6.83
N PHE A 38 4.73 -11.69 5.58
CA PHE A 38 3.96 -11.21 4.43
C PHE A 38 3.33 -12.40 3.71
N ASP A 39 2.02 -12.58 3.89
CA ASP A 39 1.29 -13.65 3.23
C ASP A 39 0.92 -13.29 1.77
N PRO A 40 1.19 -14.19 0.81
CA PRO A 40 0.82 -14.03 -0.59
C PRO A 40 -0.68 -14.23 -0.79
N THR A 41 -1.44 -13.16 -0.62
CA THR A 41 -2.92 -13.17 -0.77
C THR A 41 -3.41 -12.60 -2.10
N ALA A 42 -2.49 -11.99 -2.85
CA ALA A 42 -2.71 -11.36 -4.13
C ALA A 42 -1.36 -11.34 -4.89
N PRO A 43 -1.36 -11.11 -6.22
CA PRO A 43 -0.13 -11.08 -7.00
C PRO A 43 0.80 -9.90 -6.68
N SER A 44 0.31 -8.88 -5.98
CA SER A 44 1.09 -7.69 -5.57
C SER A 44 0.75 -7.31 -4.13
N MET A 45 1.69 -6.67 -3.45
CA MET A 45 1.39 -5.86 -2.26
C MET A 45 0.60 -4.60 -2.63
N HIS A 46 -0.05 -4.00 -1.64
CA HIS A 46 -0.77 -2.72 -1.76
C HIS A 46 -0.31 -1.73 -0.67
N VAL A 47 -0.73 -0.47 -0.75
CA VAL A 47 -0.32 0.59 0.21
C VAL A 47 -0.57 0.25 1.69
N GLY A 48 -1.53 -0.63 2.00
CA GLY A 48 -1.72 -1.13 3.37
C GLY A 48 -0.53 -1.93 3.91
N ASN A 49 0.22 -2.63 3.05
CA ASN A 49 1.43 -3.37 3.45
C ASN A 49 2.62 -2.42 3.65
N LEU A 50 2.62 -1.24 3.03
CA LEU A 50 3.71 -0.28 3.16
C LEU A 50 3.91 0.15 4.61
N VAL A 51 2.84 0.28 5.41
CA VAL A 51 2.95 0.70 6.82
C VAL A 51 3.94 -0.19 7.58
N VAL A 52 3.75 -1.50 7.52
CA VAL A 52 4.61 -2.47 8.24
C VAL A 52 5.98 -2.60 7.58
N LEU A 53 6.04 -2.54 6.25
CA LEU A 53 7.30 -2.63 5.50
C LEU A 53 8.23 -1.45 5.79
N LEU A 54 7.69 -0.23 5.88
CA LEU A 54 8.48 0.95 6.18
C LEU A 54 8.94 0.95 7.64
N VAL A 55 8.15 0.42 8.58
CA VAL A 55 8.65 0.19 9.95
C VAL A 55 9.81 -0.80 9.94
N LEU A 56 9.71 -1.92 9.21
CA LEU A 56 10.83 -2.86 9.07
C LEU A 56 12.09 -2.18 8.51
N ARG A 57 11.93 -1.30 7.50
CA ARG A 57 13.02 -0.47 6.97
C ARG A 57 13.57 0.53 7.99
N ARG A 58 12.75 1.16 8.83
CA ARG A 58 13.23 2.05 9.91
C ARG A 58 14.14 1.31 10.89
N PHE A 59 13.80 0.08 11.26
CA PHE A 59 14.68 -0.77 12.07
C PHE A 59 16.00 -1.06 11.37
N GLN A 60 15.99 -1.32 10.06
CA GLN A 60 17.22 -1.49 9.30
C GLN A 60 18.09 -0.23 9.27
N LEU A 61 17.47 0.94 9.05
CA LEU A 61 18.20 2.21 9.07
C LEU A 61 18.79 2.51 10.46
N ALA A 62 18.20 1.97 11.53
CA ALA A 62 18.72 2.05 12.90
C ALA A 62 19.79 0.98 13.23
N GLY A 63 20.24 0.18 12.25
CA GLY A 63 21.32 -0.79 12.43
C GLY A 63 20.87 -2.19 12.87
N HIS A 64 19.58 -2.48 12.88
CA HIS A 64 19.04 -3.81 13.16
C HIS A 64 18.93 -4.66 11.89
N THR A 65 18.83 -5.98 12.03
CA THR A 65 18.79 -6.91 10.91
C THR A 65 17.33 -7.32 10.63
N PRO A 66 16.71 -6.83 9.53
CA PRO A 66 15.34 -7.19 9.20
C PRO A 66 15.28 -8.53 8.47
N ILE A 67 14.30 -9.36 8.83
CA ILE A 67 13.88 -10.53 8.07
C ILE A 67 12.51 -10.23 7.47
N ALA A 68 12.42 -10.27 6.14
CA ALA A 68 11.14 -10.28 5.45
C ALA A 68 10.75 -11.74 5.20
N LEU A 69 9.78 -12.24 5.98
CA LEU A 69 9.29 -13.62 5.87
C LEU A 69 8.13 -13.64 4.88
N VAL A 70 8.29 -14.31 3.75
CA VAL A 70 7.20 -14.56 2.80
C VAL A 70 6.48 -15.86 3.18
N GLY A 71 5.16 -15.77 3.31
CA GLY A 71 4.31 -16.85 3.79
C GLY A 71 3.97 -17.91 2.74
N GLY A 72 4.94 -18.64 2.21
CA GLY A 72 4.67 -19.69 1.21
C GLY A 72 3.78 -20.83 1.75
N ALA A 73 3.91 -21.19 3.02
CA ALA A 73 3.06 -22.17 3.69
C ALA A 73 1.80 -21.53 4.31
N THR A 74 1.95 -20.42 5.03
CA THR A 74 0.82 -19.71 5.66
C THR A 74 -0.18 -19.18 4.63
N GLY A 75 0.28 -18.77 3.45
CA GLY A 75 -0.57 -18.37 2.32
C GLY A 75 -1.43 -19.50 1.75
N LEU A 76 -1.06 -20.77 1.93
CA LEU A 76 -1.87 -21.94 1.55
C LEU A 76 -2.94 -22.28 2.60
N VAL A 77 -2.85 -21.71 3.80
CA VAL A 77 -3.78 -21.95 4.91
C VAL A 77 -4.76 -20.78 5.05
N GLY A 78 -4.22 -19.56 5.05
CA GLY A 78 -4.99 -18.32 5.15
C GLY A 78 -5.23 -17.86 6.60
N ASP A 79 -4.83 -16.61 6.88
CA ASP A 79 -5.05 -15.99 8.19
C ASP A 79 -6.52 -15.56 8.41
N PRO A 80 -7.21 -16.07 9.46
CA PRO A 80 -8.55 -15.65 9.83
C PRO A 80 -8.61 -14.31 10.58
N SER A 81 -7.46 -13.76 11.01
CA SER A 81 -7.41 -12.58 11.88
C SER A 81 -8.02 -11.34 11.20
N GLY A 82 -8.97 -10.69 11.88
CA GLY A 82 -9.65 -9.49 11.37
C GLY A 82 -10.56 -9.74 10.16
N LYS A 83 -10.99 -10.98 9.93
CA LYS A 83 -11.90 -11.38 8.85
C LYS A 83 -13.21 -11.94 9.42
N ASN A 84 -14.28 -11.83 8.63
CA ASN A 84 -15.60 -12.38 8.98
C ASN A 84 -15.96 -13.62 8.15
N GLU A 85 -15.31 -13.82 7.00
CA GLU A 85 -15.58 -14.89 6.03
C GLU A 85 -14.34 -15.78 5.83
N GLU A 86 -14.57 -17.03 5.43
CA GLU A 86 -13.50 -17.99 5.14
C GLU A 86 -12.79 -17.63 3.84
N ARG A 87 -11.47 -17.80 3.83
CA ARG A 87 -10.68 -17.52 2.63
C ARG A 87 -10.86 -18.60 1.58
N VAL A 88 -10.94 -18.17 0.33
CA VAL A 88 -10.79 -19.07 -0.81
C VAL A 88 -9.32 -19.48 -0.90
N LEU A 89 -9.06 -20.78 -0.81
CA LEU A 89 -7.72 -21.32 -0.95
C LEU A 89 -7.25 -21.24 -2.40
N ASN A 90 -6.07 -20.67 -2.60
CA ASN A 90 -5.43 -20.60 -3.91
C ASN A 90 -4.64 -21.89 -4.19
N THR A 91 -4.39 -22.17 -5.46
CA THR A 91 -3.55 -23.32 -5.84
C THR A 91 -2.11 -23.09 -5.41
N THR A 92 -1.37 -24.19 -5.23
CA THR A 92 0.07 -24.14 -4.90
C THR A 92 0.86 -23.36 -5.95
N ASP A 93 0.53 -23.53 -7.23
CA ASP A 93 1.22 -22.85 -8.34
C ASP A 93 0.96 -21.34 -8.32
N THR A 94 -0.28 -20.93 -8.03
CA THR A 94 -0.63 -19.51 -7.87
C THR A 94 0.11 -18.89 -6.69
N VAL A 95 0.11 -19.56 -5.53
CA VAL A 95 0.83 -19.07 -4.34
C VAL A 95 2.33 -18.99 -4.61
N ALA A 96 2.93 -20.00 -5.23
CA ALA A 96 4.35 -19.98 -5.59
C ALA A 96 4.70 -18.81 -6.52
N ASN A 97 3.86 -18.51 -7.52
CA ASN A 97 4.06 -17.35 -8.38
C ASN A 97 3.98 -16.03 -7.60
N TRP A 98 3.00 -15.89 -6.71
CA TRP A 98 2.83 -14.68 -5.90
C TRP A 98 3.96 -14.49 -4.88
N VAL A 99 4.50 -15.58 -4.32
CA VAL A 99 5.68 -15.54 -3.46
C VAL A 99 6.85 -14.85 -4.16
N GLU A 100 7.15 -15.23 -5.40
CA GLU A 100 8.28 -14.65 -6.15
C GLU A 100 8.03 -13.17 -6.52
N ARG A 101 6.79 -12.80 -6.88
CA ARG A 101 6.42 -11.38 -7.11
C ARG A 101 6.58 -10.55 -5.84
N ILE A 102 6.12 -11.04 -4.69
CA ILE A 102 6.23 -10.34 -3.41
C ILE A 102 7.68 -10.24 -2.95
N LYS A 103 8.50 -11.29 -3.10
CA LYS A 103 9.95 -11.22 -2.83
C LYS A 103 10.61 -10.10 -3.64
N THR A 104 10.29 -10.01 -4.92
CA THR A 104 10.81 -8.97 -5.82
C THR A 104 10.42 -7.58 -5.34
N GLN A 105 9.15 -7.39 -4.94
CA GLN A 105 8.72 -6.10 -4.38
C GLN A 105 9.42 -5.78 -3.05
N LEU A 106 9.50 -6.73 -2.11
CA LEU A 106 10.19 -6.54 -0.83
C LEU A 106 11.67 -6.17 -1.00
N SER A 107 12.34 -6.72 -2.04
CA SER A 107 13.74 -6.40 -2.33
C SER A 107 14.01 -4.93 -2.67
N GLN A 108 12.97 -4.17 -3.02
CA GLN A 108 13.10 -2.74 -3.34
C GLN A 108 13.16 -1.85 -2.09
N TYR A 109 12.69 -2.35 -0.94
CA TYR A 109 12.54 -1.53 0.28
C TYR A 109 13.56 -1.82 1.35
N LEU A 110 14.22 -2.98 1.30
CA LEU A 110 15.24 -3.39 2.26
C LEU A 110 16.58 -3.54 1.55
N ASP A 111 17.66 -3.27 2.28
CA ASP A 111 19.02 -3.40 1.76
C ASP A 111 19.58 -4.79 2.05
N PHE A 112 19.75 -5.61 1.01
CA PHE A 112 20.27 -6.98 1.13
C PHE A 112 21.79 -7.06 1.03
N ASP A 113 22.45 -5.95 0.70
CA ASP A 113 23.90 -5.87 0.47
C ASP A 113 24.63 -5.11 1.59
N SER A 114 23.89 -4.63 2.61
CA SER A 114 24.48 -3.93 3.76
C SER A 114 25.56 -4.79 4.45
N PRO A 115 26.78 -4.26 4.67
CA PRO A 115 27.89 -5.02 5.24
C PRO A 115 27.68 -5.37 6.72
N THR A 116 26.79 -4.66 7.43
CA THR A 116 26.60 -4.80 8.88
C THR A 116 25.24 -5.38 9.26
N ASN A 117 24.21 -5.14 8.45
CA ASN A 117 22.83 -5.53 8.76
C ASN A 117 22.00 -5.81 7.50
N ALA A 118 22.59 -6.55 6.56
CA ALA A 118 21.90 -7.05 5.37
C ALA A 118 20.56 -7.70 5.74
N ALA A 119 19.51 -7.33 5.01
CA ALA A 119 18.21 -7.94 5.14
C ALA A 119 18.24 -9.42 4.76
N ILE A 120 17.34 -10.21 5.34
CA ILE A 120 17.18 -11.63 5.04
C ILE A 120 15.80 -11.84 4.42
N MET A 121 15.76 -12.48 3.26
CA MET A 121 14.52 -12.94 2.65
C MET A 121 14.30 -14.39 3.09
N ALA A 122 13.21 -14.66 3.81
CA ALA A 122 12.87 -16.01 4.28
C ALA A 122 11.56 -16.48 3.66
N ASN A 123 11.39 -17.80 3.54
CA ASN A 123 10.13 -18.42 3.14
C ASN A 123 9.79 -19.53 4.13
N ASN A 124 8.62 -19.45 4.79
CA ASN A 124 8.27 -20.47 5.78
C ASN A 124 8.03 -21.86 5.19
N LEU A 125 7.80 -21.96 3.88
CA LEU A 125 7.73 -23.24 3.19
C LEU A 125 9.01 -24.07 3.37
N ASP A 126 10.17 -23.43 3.59
CA ASP A 126 11.48 -24.08 3.75
C ASP A 126 11.55 -24.98 5.00
N TRP A 127 10.76 -24.69 6.05
CA TRP A 127 10.67 -25.53 7.25
C TRP A 127 9.30 -26.18 7.43
N THR A 128 8.23 -25.62 6.87
CA THR A 128 6.91 -26.24 6.94
C THR A 128 6.75 -27.41 5.97
N SER A 129 7.27 -27.31 4.74
CA SER A 129 7.13 -28.39 3.74
C SER A 129 7.77 -29.72 4.14
N PRO A 130 8.97 -29.78 4.75
CA PRO A 130 9.56 -31.05 5.18
C PRO A 130 8.95 -31.60 6.47
N LEU A 131 8.15 -30.82 7.21
CA LEU A 131 7.55 -31.22 8.48
C LEU A 131 6.39 -32.18 8.24
N SER A 132 6.48 -33.40 8.78
CA SER A 132 5.35 -34.33 8.68
C SER A 132 4.19 -33.89 9.56
N ALA A 133 2.96 -34.28 9.20
CA ALA A 133 1.78 -34.00 10.01
C ALA A 133 1.91 -34.51 11.46
N ILE A 134 2.59 -35.65 11.66
CA ILE A 134 2.81 -36.21 13.00
C ILE A 134 3.78 -35.34 13.80
N GLU A 135 4.90 -34.91 13.21
CA GLU A 135 5.85 -34.00 13.87
C GLU A 135 5.19 -32.67 14.18
N PHE A 136 4.41 -32.10 13.26
CA PHE A 136 3.66 -30.88 13.51
C PHE A 136 2.74 -31.00 14.74
N LEU A 137 1.91 -32.05 14.79
CA LEU A 137 0.99 -32.25 15.91
C LEU A 137 1.73 -32.56 17.23
N ARG A 138 2.75 -33.41 17.20
CA ARG A 138 3.46 -33.91 18.38
C ARG A 138 4.45 -32.89 18.93
N ASP A 139 5.23 -32.25 18.08
CA ASP A 139 6.37 -31.44 18.51
C ASP A 139 5.97 -29.97 18.66
N ILE A 140 5.00 -29.50 17.89
CA ILE A 140 4.49 -28.12 17.95
C ILE A 140 3.09 -28.09 18.59
N GLY A 141 2.13 -28.81 18.04
CA GLY A 141 0.71 -28.78 18.43
C GLY A 141 0.46 -29.05 19.92
N LYS A 142 1.23 -29.94 20.56
CA LYS A 142 1.12 -30.24 22.00
C LYS A 142 1.25 -29.02 22.92
N HIS A 143 1.87 -27.93 22.43
CA HIS A 143 2.09 -26.72 23.21
C HIS A 143 0.91 -25.74 23.17
N PHE A 144 -0.13 -26.04 22.40
CA PHE A 144 -1.30 -25.19 22.19
C PHE A 144 -2.54 -25.79 22.86
N SER A 145 -3.15 -25.05 23.78
CA SER A 145 -4.43 -25.43 24.36
C SER A 145 -5.57 -25.01 23.43
N VAL A 146 -6.42 -25.96 23.05
CA VAL A 146 -7.62 -25.67 22.25
C VAL A 146 -8.50 -24.62 22.93
N ASN A 147 -8.71 -24.72 24.24
CA ASN A 147 -9.49 -23.74 25.01
C ASN A 147 -8.94 -22.31 24.88
N GLN A 148 -7.60 -22.15 24.97
CA GLN A 148 -6.96 -20.85 24.82
C GLN A 148 -7.04 -20.30 23.39
N MET A 149 -6.97 -21.19 22.39
CA MET A 149 -7.10 -20.79 20.99
C MET A 149 -8.53 -20.32 20.67
N LEU A 150 -9.54 -21.00 21.19
CA LEU A 150 -10.96 -20.63 21.01
C LEU A 150 -11.30 -19.30 21.68
N SER A 151 -10.66 -18.97 22.81
CA SER A 151 -10.90 -17.72 23.53
C SER A 151 -10.22 -16.49 22.91
N LYS A 152 -9.41 -16.64 21.85
CA LYS A 152 -8.83 -15.48 21.16
C LYS A 152 -9.91 -14.74 20.40
N ASP A 153 -9.96 -13.41 20.53
CA ASP A 153 -10.99 -12.56 19.89
C ASP A 153 -11.12 -12.82 18.38
N SER A 154 -10.00 -13.01 17.66
CA SER A 154 -9.99 -13.29 16.23
C SER A 154 -10.70 -14.59 15.85
N VAL A 155 -10.65 -15.60 16.72
CA VAL A 155 -11.27 -16.91 16.50
C VAL A 155 -12.71 -16.91 17.04
N SER A 156 -12.94 -16.33 18.22
CA SER A 156 -14.26 -16.26 18.84
C SER A 156 -15.26 -15.53 17.95
N ALA A 157 -14.88 -14.39 17.36
CA ALA A 157 -15.74 -13.64 16.45
C ALA A 157 -16.12 -14.45 15.19
N ARG A 158 -15.19 -15.26 14.65
CA ARG A 158 -15.45 -16.15 13.51
C ARG A 158 -16.37 -17.31 13.87
N LEU A 159 -16.18 -17.90 15.04
CA LEU A 159 -17.05 -18.97 15.55
C LEU A 159 -18.50 -18.49 15.72
N GLU A 160 -18.69 -17.28 16.24
CA GLU A 160 -20.01 -16.66 16.38
C GLU A 160 -20.65 -16.30 15.02
N ALA A 161 -19.86 -15.89 14.03
CA ALA A 161 -20.35 -15.44 12.72
C ALA A 161 -20.74 -16.57 11.75
N GLY A 162 -20.20 -17.78 11.92
CA GLY A 162 -20.47 -18.88 10.97
C GLY A 162 -19.54 -20.08 11.04
N GLY A 163 -18.56 -20.07 11.95
CA GLY A 163 -17.60 -21.16 12.12
C GLY A 163 -16.24 -20.88 11.47
N ILE A 164 -15.26 -21.71 11.83
CA ILE A 164 -13.90 -21.66 11.31
C ILE A 164 -13.46 -23.10 10.99
N SER A 165 -12.83 -23.31 9.84
CA SER A 165 -12.29 -24.63 9.50
C SER A 165 -11.06 -24.97 10.34
N TYR A 166 -10.74 -26.26 10.45
CA TYR A 166 -9.50 -26.69 11.10
C TYR A 166 -8.26 -26.09 10.45
N THR A 167 -8.30 -25.90 9.13
CA THR A 167 -7.24 -25.26 8.33
C THR A 167 -6.98 -23.84 8.85
N GLU A 168 -7.95 -22.93 8.81
CA GLU A 168 -7.78 -21.56 9.31
C GLU A 168 -7.49 -21.52 10.83
N PHE A 169 -8.09 -22.42 11.61
CA PHE A 169 -7.83 -22.53 13.06
C PHE A 169 -6.38 -22.88 13.37
N SER A 170 -5.74 -23.69 12.52
CA SER A 170 -4.34 -24.11 12.66
C SER A 170 -3.32 -23.03 12.25
N TYR A 171 -3.75 -21.96 11.58
CA TYR A 171 -2.88 -20.88 11.09
C TYR A 171 -2.01 -20.28 12.21
N SER A 172 -2.60 -20.01 13.38
CA SER A 172 -1.86 -19.44 14.52
C SER A 172 -0.72 -20.33 15.03
N VAL A 173 -0.83 -21.65 14.85
CA VAL A 173 0.21 -22.62 15.21
C VAL A 173 1.38 -22.54 14.22
N LEU A 174 1.09 -22.39 12.92
CA LEU A 174 2.10 -22.21 11.87
C LEU A 174 2.87 -20.90 12.05
N GLN A 175 2.17 -19.78 12.25
CA GLN A 175 2.84 -18.50 12.47
C GLN A 175 3.67 -18.48 13.77
N ALA A 176 3.21 -19.16 14.82
CA ALA A 176 4.00 -19.33 16.03
C ALA A 176 5.26 -20.19 15.78
N TYR A 177 5.13 -21.23 14.95
CA TYR A 177 6.25 -22.07 14.54
C TYR A 177 7.29 -21.28 13.72
N ASP A 178 6.86 -20.35 12.86
CA ASP A 178 7.76 -19.46 12.13
C ASP A 178 8.64 -18.63 13.08
N TYR A 179 8.09 -18.11 14.17
CA TYR A 179 8.89 -17.38 15.15
C TYR A 179 9.93 -18.29 15.80
N LEU A 180 9.54 -19.52 16.18
CA LEU A 180 10.47 -20.49 16.75
C LEU A 180 11.62 -20.84 15.77
N GLU A 181 11.32 -21.06 14.49
CA GLU A 181 12.34 -21.38 13.49
C GLU A 181 13.27 -20.20 13.21
N LEU A 182 12.75 -18.98 13.09
CA LEU A 182 13.58 -17.79 12.91
C LEU A 182 14.42 -17.47 14.15
N PHE A 183 13.90 -17.75 15.35
CA PHE A 183 14.66 -17.67 16.59
C PHE A 183 15.85 -18.65 16.56
N ARG A 184 15.64 -19.91 16.16
CA ARG A 184 16.70 -20.93 16.04
C ARG A 184 17.74 -20.60 14.96
N ARG A 185 17.29 -20.18 13.77
CA ARG A 185 18.14 -20.01 12.58
C ARG A 185 18.92 -18.71 12.59
N HIS A 186 18.31 -17.64 13.09
CA HIS A 186 18.82 -16.27 12.94
C HIS A 186 18.90 -15.50 14.26
N ASN A 187 18.64 -16.15 15.40
CA ASN A 187 18.53 -15.49 16.69
C ASN A 187 17.56 -14.30 16.62
N CYS A 188 16.45 -14.48 15.90
CA CYS A 188 15.40 -13.48 15.75
C CYS A 188 14.64 -13.32 17.06
N THR A 189 14.75 -12.17 17.71
CA THR A 189 14.20 -11.91 19.05
C THR A 189 13.14 -10.82 19.08
N LEU A 190 12.70 -10.32 17.92
CA LEU A 190 11.57 -9.41 17.81
C LEU A 190 10.69 -9.79 16.60
N GLN A 191 9.39 -9.97 16.82
CA GLN A 191 8.41 -10.07 15.74
C GLN A 191 7.56 -8.81 15.73
N MET A 192 7.34 -8.27 14.54
CA MET A 192 6.41 -7.17 14.32
C MET A 192 5.30 -7.53 13.33
N GLY A 193 4.20 -6.80 13.40
CA GLY A 193 3.06 -6.98 12.50
C GLY A 193 1.98 -5.92 12.72
N GLY A 194 0.89 -5.99 11.96
CA GLY A 194 -0.29 -5.15 12.23
C GLY A 194 -0.93 -5.46 13.58
N SER A 195 -1.73 -4.55 14.13
CA SER A 195 -2.39 -4.74 15.44
C SER A 195 -3.35 -5.94 15.48
N ASP A 196 -3.86 -6.36 14.33
CA ASP A 196 -4.63 -7.60 14.15
C ASP A 196 -3.81 -8.88 14.38
N GLN A 197 -2.48 -8.81 14.34
CA GLN A 197 -1.58 -9.96 14.46
C GLN A 197 -1.16 -10.26 15.90
N TRP A 198 -1.55 -9.44 16.89
CA TRP A 198 -1.09 -9.56 18.27
C TRP A 198 -1.24 -10.98 18.83
N GLY A 199 -2.40 -11.60 18.63
CA GLY A 199 -2.70 -12.94 19.15
C GLY A 199 -1.79 -14.04 18.55
N ASN A 200 -1.35 -13.90 17.31
CA ASN A 200 -0.47 -14.87 16.66
C ASN A 200 0.99 -14.64 17.07
N ILE A 201 1.41 -13.38 17.18
CA ILE A 201 2.77 -13.03 17.61
C ILE A 201 3.04 -13.52 19.04
N VAL A 202 2.10 -13.29 19.97
CA VAL A 202 2.23 -13.76 21.36
C VAL A 202 2.28 -15.28 21.44
N ALA A 203 1.58 -15.99 20.54
CA ALA A 203 1.66 -17.45 20.49
C ALA A 203 3.06 -17.95 20.12
N GLY A 204 3.77 -17.23 19.24
CA GLY A 204 5.18 -17.49 18.93
C GLY A 204 6.10 -17.28 20.14
N LEU A 205 5.90 -16.20 20.90
CA LEU A 205 6.65 -15.96 22.14
C LEU A 205 6.46 -17.09 23.17
N ASP A 206 5.20 -17.51 23.38
CA ASP A 206 4.89 -18.61 24.29
C ASP A 206 5.52 -19.93 23.82
N LEU A 207 5.56 -20.17 22.51
CA LEU A 207 6.17 -21.36 21.94
C LEU A 207 7.70 -21.36 22.15
N ILE A 208 8.38 -20.23 21.86
CA ILE A 208 9.83 -20.07 22.13
C ILE A 208 10.14 -20.34 23.60
N ARG A 209 9.36 -19.77 24.53
CA ARG A 209 9.54 -20.00 25.97
C ARG A 209 9.36 -21.47 26.35
N LYS A 210 8.34 -22.15 25.78
CA LYS A 210 8.05 -23.56 26.10
C LYS A 210 9.07 -24.54 25.53
N VAL A 211 9.59 -24.25 24.34
CA VAL A 211 10.47 -25.18 23.59
C VAL A 211 11.94 -24.91 23.85
N GLU A 212 12.36 -23.65 23.76
CA GLU A 212 13.78 -23.25 23.87
C GLU A 212 14.13 -22.64 25.23
N GLN A 213 13.13 -22.41 26.09
CA GLN A 213 13.29 -21.61 27.32
C GLN A 213 13.88 -20.22 27.02
N GLY A 214 13.68 -19.74 25.79
CA GLY A 214 14.16 -18.45 25.29
C GLY A 214 13.21 -17.31 25.66
N SER A 215 13.70 -16.09 25.43
CA SER A 215 12.93 -14.85 25.57
C SER A 215 13.06 -14.03 24.30
N ALA A 216 11.96 -13.40 23.90
CA ALA A 216 11.86 -12.57 22.71
C ALA A 216 10.75 -11.52 22.91
N HIS A 217 10.58 -10.62 21.95
CA HIS A 217 9.69 -9.47 22.04
C HIS A 217 8.62 -9.45 20.96
N ALA A 218 7.54 -8.72 21.22
CA ALA A 218 6.51 -8.42 20.22
C ALA A 218 6.28 -6.91 20.15
N LEU A 219 6.03 -6.41 18.95
CA LEU A 219 5.60 -5.04 18.70
C LEU A 219 4.58 -5.03 17.57
N THR A 220 3.39 -4.49 17.80
CA THR A 220 2.40 -4.30 16.73
C THR A 220 2.27 -2.85 16.33
N ILE A 221 1.95 -2.66 15.06
CA ILE A 221 1.79 -1.37 14.40
C ILE A 221 0.29 -1.13 14.20
N PRO A 222 -0.24 0.08 14.49
CA PRO A 222 -1.67 0.33 14.36
C PRO A 222 -2.19 0.10 12.94
N LEU A 223 -3.40 -0.45 12.83
CA LEU A 223 -4.13 -0.42 11.57
C LEU A 223 -4.50 1.02 11.23
N LEU A 224 -4.03 1.49 10.07
CA LEU A 224 -4.28 2.86 9.65
C LEU A 224 -5.75 3.03 9.23
N THR A 225 -6.38 4.06 9.78
CA THR A 225 -7.72 4.53 9.41
C THR A 225 -7.62 5.95 8.88
N LYS A 226 -8.58 6.35 8.03
CA LYS A 226 -8.74 7.75 7.62
C LYS A 226 -9.58 8.50 8.66
N ALA A 227 -9.49 9.83 8.66
CA ALA A 227 -10.30 10.68 9.53
C ALA A 227 -11.83 10.50 9.34
N ASP A 228 -12.26 10.01 8.17
CA ASP A 228 -13.67 9.69 7.88
C ASP A 228 -14.11 8.32 8.44
N GLY A 229 -13.23 7.59 9.13
CA GLY A 229 -13.48 6.27 9.71
C GLY A 229 -13.36 5.11 8.72
N THR A 230 -13.08 5.38 7.44
CA THR A 230 -12.88 4.33 6.43
C THR A 230 -11.49 3.70 6.55
N LYS A 231 -11.39 2.45 6.10
CA LYS A 231 -10.12 1.70 6.12
C LYS A 231 -9.14 2.30 5.12
N PHE A 232 -7.91 2.53 5.56
CA PHE A 232 -6.83 3.01 4.70
C PHE A 232 -6.52 2.00 3.57
N GLY A 233 -6.11 2.52 2.40
CA GLY A 233 -5.67 1.71 1.27
C GLY A 233 -6.77 1.06 0.43
N LYS A 234 -8.05 1.34 0.75
CA LYS A 234 -9.18 1.03 -0.12
C LYS A 234 -9.74 2.32 -0.74
N THR A 235 -10.00 2.25 -2.04
CA THR A 235 -10.75 3.23 -2.82
C THR A 235 -12.07 2.61 -3.28
N ALA A 236 -12.96 3.41 -3.87
CA ALA A 236 -14.17 2.88 -4.51
C ALA A 236 -13.85 1.86 -5.63
N GLY A 237 -12.67 1.96 -6.25
CA GLY A 237 -12.17 1.04 -7.29
C GLY A 237 -11.37 -0.16 -6.76
N GLY A 238 -11.22 -0.30 -5.43
CA GLY A 238 -10.46 -1.40 -4.82
C GLY A 238 -9.15 -0.93 -4.17
N SER A 239 -8.18 -1.86 -4.06
CA SER A 239 -6.88 -1.61 -3.43
C SER A 239 -5.98 -0.76 -4.31
N VAL A 240 -5.14 0.07 -3.68
CA VAL A 240 -4.05 0.80 -4.36
C VAL A 240 -2.80 -0.08 -4.34
N TRP A 241 -2.49 -0.71 -5.46
CA TRP A 241 -1.40 -1.68 -5.60
C TRP A 241 -0.04 -0.99 -5.76
N LEU A 242 1.03 -1.71 -5.41
CA LEU A 242 2.41 -1.24 -5.64
C LEU A 242 2.93 -1.62 -7.04
N ASP A 243 2.30 -2.61 -7.66
CA ASP A 243 2.59 -3.03 -9.03
C ASP A 243 2.05 -2.01 -10.05
N PRO A 244 2.91 -1.43 -10.92
CA PRO A 244 2.50 -0.41 -11.88
C PRO A 244 1.51 -0.90 -12.93
N GLU A 245 1.40 -2.21 -13.17
CA GLU A 245 0.40 -2.78 -14.09
C GLU A 245 -0.99 -2.88 -13.45
N MET A 246 -1.06 -2.92 -12.12
CA MET A 246 -2.31 -3.02 -11.36
C MET A 246 -2.80 -1.65 -10.85
N THR A 247 -1.89 -0.73 -10.58
CA THR A 247 -2.17 0.66 -10.28
C THR A 247 -1.11 1.50 -10.95
N SER A 248 -1.52 2.29 -11.95
CA SER A 248 -0.57 3.11 -12.70
C SER A 248 0.18 4.06 -11.76
N PRO A 249 1.46 4.39 -12.04
CA PRO A 249 2.19 5.36 -11.24
C PRO A 249 1.48 6.72 -11.13
N TYR A 250 0.70 7.10 -12.16
CA TYR A 250 -0.15 8.28 -12.12
C TYR A 250 -1.28 8.15 -11.08
N ALA A 251 -2.04 7.05 -11.13
CA ALA A 251 -3.09 6.77 -10.15
C ALA A 251 -2.53 6.69 -8.72
N PHE A 252 -1.35 6.09 -8.55
CA PHE A 252 -0.64 6.02 -7.27
C PHE A 252 -0.27 7.42 -6.75
N PHE A 253 0.34 8.28 -7.58
CA PHE A 253 0.65 9.65 -7.21
C PHE A 253 -0.60 10.46 -6.85
N GLN A 254 -1.66 10.34 -7.66
CA GLN A 254 -2.93 11.01 -7.42
C GLN A 254 -3.59 10.55 -6.12
N TYR A 255 -3.51 9.27 -5.77
CA TYR A 255 -4.02 8.75 -4.50
C TYR A 255 -3.44 9.52 -3.30
N TRP A 256 -2.12 9.69 -3.27
CA TRP A 256 -1.44 10.43 -2.20
C TRP A 256 -1.69 11.93 -2.26
N LEU A 257 -1.67 12.51 -3.46
CA LEU A 257 -1.95 13.93 -3.66
C LEU A 257 -3.37 14.30 -3.19
N ASN A 258 -4.33 13.37 -3.32
CA ASN A 258 -5.72 13.55 -2.95
C ASN A 258 -6.05 13.11 -1.51
N THR A 259 -5.04 12.87 -0.68
CA THR A 259 -5.21 12.70 0.77
C THR A 259 -6.01 13.87 1.37
N ASP A 260 -6.83 13.61 2.39
CA ASP A 260 -7.56 14.67 3.10
C ASP A 260 -6.59 15.53 3.93
N ASP A 261 -6.86 16.83 4.04
CA ASP A 261 -6.06 17.75 4.85
C ASP A 261 -5.90 17.26 6.30
N LYS A 262 -6.92 16.58 6.86
CA LYS A 262 -6.89 16.02 8.21
C LYS A 262 -5.93 14.84 8.37
N ASP A 263 -5.61 14.14 7.27
CA ASP A 263 -4.84 12.90 7.28
C ASP A 263 -3.39 13.11 6.85
N VAL A 264 -3.09 14.11 6.01
CA VAL A 264 -1.80 14.25 5.32
C VAL A 264 -0.59 14.32 6.25
N ILE A 265 -0.71 15.02 7.39
CA ILE A 265 0.39 15.14 8.35
C ILE A 265 0.63 13.81 9.08
N ASN A 266 -0.45 13.09 9.42
CA ASN A 266 -0.33 11.76 9.98
C ASN A 266 0.30 10.79 8.97
N PHE A 267 -0.08 10.88 7.69
CA PHE A 267 0.50 10.02 6.65
C PHE A 267 1.98 10.36 6.39
N LEU A 268 2.39 11.63 6.48
CA LEU A 268 3.81 11.98 6.49
C LEU A 268 4.54 11.30 7.66
N LYS A 269 4.00 11.34 8.88
CA LYS A 269 4.61 10.65 10.03
C LYS A 269 4.77 9.14 9.79
N VAL A 270 3.75 8.49 9.23
CA VAL A 270 3.71 7.04 9.00
C VAL A 270 4.64 6.63 7.84
N PHE A 271 4.49 7.24 6.67
CA PHE A 271 5.07 6.75 5.42
C PHE A 271 6.37 7.47 5.00
N SER A 272 6.62 8.70 5.46
CA SER A 272 7.83 9.44 5.07
C SER A 272 9.01 9.12 5.96
N PHE A 273 10.21 9.08 5.38
CA PHE A 273 11.50 9.02 6.09
C PHE A 273 12.03 10.40 6.49
N LYS A 274 11.31 11.50 6.19
CA LYS A 274 11.65 12.84 6.68
C LYS A 274 11.79 12.87 8.20
N SER A 275 12.68 13.73 8.66
CA SER A 275 12.91 14.01 10.08
C SER A 275 11.69 14.64 10.74
N GLN A 276 11.64 14.59 12.07
CA GLN A 276 10.56 15.24 12.84
C GLN A 276 10.50 16.74 12.55
N ALA A 277 11.65 17.40 12.40
CA ALA A 277 11.73 18.84 12.10
C ALA A 277 11.10 19.16 10.73
N GLU A 278 11.45 18.41 9.68
CA GLU A 278 10.87 18.60 8.34
C GLU A 278 9.35 18.38 8.32
N ILE A 279 8.86 17.37 9.06
CA ILE A 279 7.42 17.12 9.17
C ILE A 279 6.70 18.26 9.90
N LEU A 280 7.28 18.79 10.98
CA LEU A 280 6.73 19.93 11.72
C LEU A 280 6.71 21.21 10.87
N GLU A 281 7.70 21.42 10.02
CA GLU A 281 7.70 22.52 9.04
C GLU A 281 6.60 22.36 8.00
N LEU A 282 6.40 21.15 7.47
CA LEU A 282 5.30 20.85 6.55
C LEU A 282 3.93 21.01 7.21
N GLU A 283 3.80 20.61 8.47
CA GLU A 283 2.59 20.81 9.28
C GLU A 283 2.28 22.29 9.46
N LYS A 284 3.29 23.11 9.81
CA LYS A 284 3.14 24.56 9.90
C LYS A 284 2.70 25.18 8.57
N ALA A 285 3.38 24.85 7.48
CA ALA A 285 3.04 25.37 6.15
C ALA A 285 1.63 24.93 5.69
N HIS A 286 1.24 23.69 6.03
CA HIS A 286 -0.09 23.18 5.76
C HIS A 286 -1.16 23.95 6.53
N ASN A 287 -0.94 24.21 7.83
CA ASN A 287 -1.89 24.96 8.66
C ASN A 287 -2.01 26.43 8.22
N GLU A 288 -0.92 27.04 7.74
CA GLU A 288 -0.91 28.42 7.25
C GLU A 288 -1.60 28.55 5.88
N ASN A 289 -1.41 27.59 4.97
CA ASN A 289 -2.02 27.60 3.64
C ASN A 289 -2.32 26.18 3.13
N PRO A 290 -3.45 25.56 3.55
CA PRO A 290 -3.82 24.22 3.10
C PRO A 290 -3.97 24.13 1.58
N GLY A 291 -4.48 25.21 0.96
CA GLY A 291 -4.71 25.31 -0.49
C GLY A 291 -3.44 25.21 -1.34
N ALA A 292 -2.25 25.47 -0.76
CA ALA A 292 -1.00 25.22 -1.45
C ALA A 292 -0.74 23.73 -1.67
N ARG A 293 -1.28 22.84 -0.81
CA ARG A 293 -1.07 21.39 -0.86
C ARG A 293 0.40 20.94 -0.84
N THR A 294 1.30 21.71 -0.22
CA THR A 294 2.74 21.39 -0.16
C THR A 294 2.99 20.03 0.52
N ALA A 295 2.38 19.78 1.68
CA ALA A 295 2.49 18.50 2.39
C ALA A 295 2.03 17.29 1.53
N HIS A 296 0.96 17.46 0.76
CA HIS A 296 0.42 16.43 -0.12
C HIS A 296 1.35 16.12 -1.28
N ARG A 297 1.91 17.16 -1.91
CA ARG A 297 2.87 17.02 -3.00
C ARG A 297 4.15 16.34 -2.52
N GLU A 298 4.65 16.72 -1.35
CA GLU A 298 5.83 16.07 -0.74
C GLU A 298 5.58 14.58 -0.45
N LEU A 299 4.43 14.25 0.15
CA LEU A 299 4.05 12.85 0.42
C LEU A 299 3.93 12.05 -0.89
N ALA A 300 3.22 12.60 -1.89
CA ALA A 300 3.04 11.93 -3.18
C ALA A 300 4.38 11.71 -3.90
N ARG A 301 5.27 12.69 -3.89
CA ARG A 301 6.60 12.59 -4.49
C ARG A 301 7.44 11.52 -3.83
N GLU A 302 7.54 11.55 -2.51
CA GLU A 302 8.39 10.62 -1.77
C GLU A 302 7.93 9.18 -1.97
N LEU A 303 6.63 8.93 -1.89
CA LEU A 303 6.10 7.57 -2.04
C LEU A 303 6.12 7.10 -3.48
N THR A 304 5.81 7.97 -4.45
CA THR A 304 5.92 7.59 -5.87
C THR A 304 7.38 7.33 -6.25
N SER A 305 8.32 8.12 -5.74
CA SER A 305 9.76 7.89 -5.95
C SER A 305 10.21 6.58 -5.32
N LEU A 306 9.73 6.28 -4.11
CA LEU A 306 10.08 5.05 -3.40
C LEU A 306 9.54 3.80 -4.10
N VAL A 307 8.30 3.83 -4.60
CA VAL A 307 7.64 2.65 -5.20
C VAL A 307 7.95 2.51 -6.69
N HIS A 308 8.08 3.62 -7.42
CA HIS A 308 8.16 3.62 -8.87
C HIS A 308 9.43 4.28 -9.43
N SER A 309 10.39 4.72 -8.60
CA SER A 309 11.58 5.53 -8.94
C SER A 309 11.33 7.03 -9.09
N SER A 310 12.40 7.80 -8.85
CA SER A 310 12.39 9.26 -8.98
C SER A 310 12.07 9.73 -10.41
N GLU A 311 12.58 9.04 -11.44
CA GLU A 311 12.33 9.39 -12.84
C GLU A 311 10.84 9.26 -13.18
N ILE A 312 10.19 8.18 -12.75
CA ILE A 312 8.75 8.00 -12.97
C ILE A 312 7.97 9.05 -12.17
N CYS A 313 8.39 9.35 -10.94
CA CYS A 313 7.77 10.41 -10.14
C CYS A 313 7.81 11.77 -10.85
N ASP A 314 8.96 12.17 -11.39
CA ASP A 314 9.11 13.44 -12.11
C ASP A 314 8.19 13.50 -13.35
N ARG A 315 8.12 12.40 -14.12
CA ARG A 315 7.23 12.28 -15.29
C ARG A 315 5.77 12.38 -14.89
N VAL A 316 5.35 11.67 -13.85
CA VAL A 316 3.97 11.67 -13.35
C VAL A 316 3.58 13.04 -12.80
N GLU A 317 4.46 13.70 -12.06
CA GLU A 317 4.19 15.03 -11.55
C GLU A 317 4.06 16.05 -12.69
N SER A 318 4.94 15.97 -13.70
CA SER A 318 4.83 16.80 -14.91
C SER A 318 3.49 16.59 -15.61
N ALA A 319 3.08 15.33 -15.79
CA ALA A 319 1.79 14.98 -16.39
C ALA A 319 0.59 15.52 -15.59
N ALA A 320 0.63 15.37 -14.26
CA ALA A 320 -0.40 15.91 -13.38
C ALA A 320 -0.52 17.44 -13.51
N ARG A 321 0.60 18.16 -13.61
CA ARG A 321 0.59 19.62 -13.82
C ARG A 321 0.06 20.00 -15.21
N ALA A 322 0.52 19.31 -16.25
CA ALA A 322 0.10 19.55 -17.64
C ALA A 322 -1.41 19.33 -17.81
N LEU A 323 -2.00 18.29 -17.21
CA LEU A 323 -3.45 18.03 -17.28
C LEU A 323 -4.30 19.17 -16.70
N PHE A 324 -3.79 19.93 -15.74
CA PHE A 324 -4.48 21.09 -15.16
C PHE A 324 -4.01 22.44 -15.72
N GLY A 325 -3.36 22.44 -16.89
CA GLY A 325 -2.96 23.65 -17.61
C GLY A 325 -1.68 24.32 -17.09
N GLN A 326 -0.89 23.62 -16.27
CA GLN A 326 0.43 24.07 -15.80
C GLN A 326 1.54 23.31 -16.55
N GLY A 327 1.56 23.43 -17.88
CA GLY A 327 2.49 22.75 -18.78
C GLY A 327 1.83 22.38 -20.11
N GLU A 328 2.64 21.97 -21.07
CA GLU A 328 2.17 21.53 -22.38
C GLU A 328 1.93 20.01 -22.38
N LEU A 329 0.73 19.59 -22.83
CA LEU A 329 0.40 18.16 -22.92
C LEU A 329 1.18 17.45 -24.03
N SER A 330 1.67 18.19 -25.03
CA SER A 330 2.50 17.68 -26.12
C SER A 330 3.89 17.22 -25.68
N ASP A 331 4.35 17.65 -24.51
CA ASP A 331 5.67 17.30 -23.98
C ASP A 331 5.67 15.94 -23.27
N LEU A 332 4.50 15.35 -23.04
CA LEU A 332 4.35 14.04 -22.40
C LEU A 332 4.56 12.91 -23.41
N ASP A 333 5.29 11.87 -23.02
CA ASP A 333 5.34 10.64 -23.81
C ASP A 333 4.00 9.90 -23.80
N GLU A 334 3.78 9.08 -24.83
CA GLU A 334 2.51 8.38 -25.04
C GLU A 334 2.12 7.48 -23.86
N ALA A 335 3.09 6.83 -23.20
CA ALA A 335 2.80 5.92 -22.10
C ALA A 335 2.32 6.68 -20.85
N THR A 336 3.00 7.78 -20.49
CA THR A 336 2.59 8.64 -19.38
C THR A 336 1.25 9.32 -19.67
N LEU A 337 1.03 9.81 -20.89
CA LEU A 337 -0.24 10.38 -21.29
C LEU A 337 -1.37 9.34 -21.18
N THR A 338 -1.19 8.15 -21.75
CA THR A 338 -2.19 7.07 -21.71
C THR A 338 -2.56 6.69 -20.29
N ALA A 339 -1.57 6.52 -19.40
CA ALA A 339 -1.79 6.18 -18.00
C ALA A 339 -2.50 7.29 -17.21
N ALA A 340 -2.27 8.57 -17.55
CA ALA A 340 -2.93 9.68 -16.89
C ALA A 340 -4.39 9.84 -17.38
N LEU A 341 -4.63 9.59 -18.66
CA LEU A 341 -5.94 9.70 -19.30
C LEU A 341 -6.87 8.52 -19.03
N SER A 342 -6.33 7.34 -18.68
CA SER A 342 -7.13 6.15 -18.32
C SER A 342 -7.94 6.34 -17.03
N GLU A 343 -7.48 7.23 -16.15
CA GLU A 343 -8.15 7.54 -14.88
C GLU A 343 -9.31 8.54 -15.04
N LEU A 344 -9.46 9.14 -16.22
CA LEU A 344 -10.48 10.15 -16.48
C LEU A 344 -11.74 9.53 -17.10
N PRO A 345 -12.93 10.13 -16.84
CA PRO A 345 -14.13 9.83 -17.62
C PRO A 345 -13.84 9.93 -19.11
N ARG A 346 -14.22 8.91 -19.88
CA ARG A 346 -13.83 8.79 -21.29
C ARG A 346 -14.99 8.55 -22.22
N THR A 347 -14.81 8.98 -23.46
CA THR A 347 -15.65 8.63 -24.60
C THR A 347 -14.77 8.29 -25.80
N THR A 348 -15.33 7.59 -26.79
CA THR A 348 -14.61 7.11 -27.97
C THR A 348 -15.25 7.62 -29.25
N VAL A 349 -14.43 7.96 -30.23
CA VAL A 349 -14.88 8.42 -31.56
C VAL A 349 -14.19 7.57 -32.62
N LYS A 350 -14.97 7.02 -33.57
CA LYS A 350 -14.41 6.27 -34.70
C LYS A 350 -13.82 7.23 -35.72
N ARG A 351 -12.62 6.94 -36.24
CA ARG A 351 -11.99 7.71 -37.33
C ARG A 351 -12.84 7.76 -38.59
N SER A 352 -13.66 6.74 -38.82
CA SER A 352 -14.58 6.70 -39.97
C SER A 352 -15.77 7.66 -39.86
N GLU A 353 -16.01 8.27 -38.70
CA GLU A 353 -17.16 9.13 -38.42
C GLU A 353 -16.72 10.59 -38.20
N PRO A 354 -17.57 11.58 -38.52
CA PRO A 354 -17.27 12.97 -38.19
C PRO A 354 -17.06 13.18 -36.69
N ILE A 355 -15.97 13.85 -36.32
CA ILE A 355 -15.67 14.16 -34.92
C ILE A 355 -16.76 15.10 -34.36
N PRO A 356 -17.46 14.72 -33.27
CA PRO A 356 -18.51 15.55 -32.68
C PRO A 356 -17.99 16.87 -32.10
N THR A 357 -18.90 17.80 -31.81
CA THR A 357 -18.54 19.06 -31.15
C THR A 357 -18.00 18.83 -29.74
N TRP A 358 -17.22 19.77 -29.21
CA TRP A 358 -16.75 19.72 -27.82
C TRP A 358 -17.90 19.53 -26.82
N VAL A 359 -19.05 20.16 -27.09
CA VAL A 359 -20.28 20.05 -26.30
C VAL A 359 -20.80 18.62 -26.28
N ASP A 360 -20.84 17.97 -27.43
CA ASP A 360 -21.30 16.59 -27.56
C ASP A 360 -20.34 15.62 -26.89
N LEU A 361 -19.03 15.83 -27.07
CA LEU A 361 -17.98 15.02 -26.48
C LEU A 361 -18.01 15.08 -24.95
N LEU A 362 -18.10 16.29 -24.36
CA LEU A 362 -18.15 16.42 -22.89
C LEU A 362 -19.43 15.83 -22.29
N ALA A 363 -20.56 15.93 -22.98
CA ALA A 363 -21.78 15.28 -22.53
C ALA A 363 -21.66 13.75 -22.59
N ALA A 364 -21.02 13.22 -23.64
CA ALA A 364 -20.82 11.78 -23.82
C ALA A 364 -19.87 11.15 -22.80
N THR A 365 -18.98 11.93 -22.16
CA THR A 365 -18.09 11.44 -21.10
C THR A 365 -18.79 11.33 -19.75
N GLY A 366 -19.99 11.91 -19.60
CA GLY A 366 -20.75 11.91 -18.34
C GLY A 366 -20.28 12.94 -17.30
N VAL A 367 -19.30 13.80 -17.63
CA VAL A 367 -18.83 14.88 -16.72
C VAL A 367 -19.90 15.96 -16.51
N VAL A 368 -20.87 16.04 -17.41
CA VAL A 368 -22.05 16.92 -17.29
C VAL A 368 -23.33 16.13 -17.54
N GLU A 369 -24.42 16.57 -16.91
CA GLU A 369 -25.73 15.90 -16.98
C GLU A 369 -26.39 16.03 -18.36
N SER A 370 -26.03 17.03 -19.16
CA SER A 370 -26.63 17.28 -20.47
C SER A 370 -25.79 18.15 -21.40
N LYS A 371 -26.09 18.12 -22.70
CA LYS A 371 -25.53 19.02 -23.70
C LYS A 371 -25.80 20.50 -23.39
N SER A 372 -26.96 20.81 -22.82
CA SER A 372 -27.29 22.19 -22.41
C SER A 372 -26.36 22.70 -21.29
N ALA A 373 -25.97 21.82 -20.37
CA ALA A 373 -24.97 22.14 -19.35
C ALA A 373 -23.57 22.34 -19.96
N ALA A 374 -23.17 21.50 -20.93
CA ALA A 374 -21.93 21.70 -21.69
C ALA A 374 -21.88 23.04 -22.43
N ARG A 375 -22.95 23.43 -23.14
CA ARG A 375 -23.03 24.75 -23.83
C ARG A 375 -22.86 25.92 -22.87
N ARG A 376 -23.47 25.83 -21.67
CA ARG A 376 -23.33 26.87 -20.64
C ARG A 376 -21.88 27.07 -20.24
N ILE A 377 -21.09 26.00 -20.12
CA ILE A 377 -19.65 26.08 -19.78
C ILE A 377 -18.87 26.84 -20.86
N VAL A 378 -19.18 26.62 -22.15
CA VAL A 378 -18.56 27.38 -23.26
C VAL A 378 -18.89 28.87 -23.13
N LYS A 379 -20.17 29.22 -22.92
CA LYS A 379 -20.61 30.62 -22.72
C LYS A 379 -19.93 31.29 -21.52
N GLU A 380 -19.73 30.54 -20.45
CA GLU A 380 -19.08 31.00 -19.22
C GLU A 380 -17.54 30.98 -19.31
N ASN A 381 -16.96 30.81 -20.51
CA ASN A 381 -15.52 30.80 -20.76
C ASN A 381 -14.75 29.69 -19.99
N GLY A 382 -15.44 28.61 -19.65
CA GLY A 382 -14.91 27.49 -18.85
C GLY A 382 -14.54 26.25 -19.65
N ALA A 383 -14.65 26.27 -20.98
CA ALA A 383 -14.39 25.14 -21.86
C ALA A 383 -12.97 25.16 -22.44
N TYR A 384 -12.27 24.03 -22.39
CA TYR A 384 -10.93 23.87 -22.95
C TYR A 384 -10.76 22.52 -23.65
N LEU A 385 -9.94 22.50 -24.70
CA LEU A 385 -9.44 21.31 -25.40
C LEU A 385 -7.91 21.36 -25.35
N ASN A 386 -7.25 20.33 -24.79
CA ASN A 386 -5.80 20.29 -24.61
C ASN A 386 -5.21 21.58 -24.02
N ASN A 387 -5.87 22.11 -22.98
CA ASN A 387 -5.58 23.40 -22.34
C ASN A 387 -5.80 24.67 -23.19
N ALA A 388 -6.09 24.57 -24.48
CA ALA A 388 -6.54 25.69 -25.31
C ALA A 388 -8.02 26.00 -25.07
N LYS A 389 -8.37 27.28 -25.00
CA LYS A 389 -9.75 27.71 -24.72
C LYS A 389 -10.67 27.46 -25.92
N VAL A 390 -11.83 26.88 -25.67
CA VAL A 390 -12.88 26.69 -26.67
C VAL A 390 -13.80 27.91 -26.68
N ALA A 391 -13.88 28.59 -27.83
CA ALA A 391 -14.56 29.89 -27.95
C ALA A 391 -16.03 29.80 -28.41
N ALA A 392 -16.44 28.69 -29.04
CA ALA A 392 -17.75 28.56 -29.68
C ALA A 392 -18.40 27.20 -29.38
N GLU A 393 -19.73 27.16 -29.32
CA GLU A 393 -20.50 25.95 -28.98
C GLU A 393 -20.48 24.89 -30.09
N ASP A 394 -20.30 25.33 -31.33
CA ASP A 394 -20.20 24.51 -32.54
C ASP A 394 -18.77 24.07 -32.86
N PHE A 395 -17.80 24.42 -32.00
CA PHE A 395 -16.43 23.99 -32.16
C PHE A 395 -16.32 22.45 -32.11
N ALA A 396 -15.77 21.87 -33.17
CA ALA A 396 -15.44 20.46 -33.29
C ALA A 396 -13.92 20.30 -33.44
N PRO A 397 -13.27 19.41 -32.66
CA PRO A 397 -11.86 19.09 -32.86
C PRO A 397 -11.60 18.48 -34.24
N SER A 398 -10.40 18.70 -34.75
CA SER A 398 -9.83 18.03 -35.91
C SER A 398 -8.94 16.87 -35.48
N GLU A 399 -8.58 15.96 -36.40
CA GLU A 399 -7.64 14.87 -36.09
C GLU A 399 -6.27 15.37 -35.59
N SER A 400 -5.81 16.54 -36.08
CA SER A 400 -4.56 17.15 -35.62
C SER A 400 -4.61 17.65 -34.18
N ASP A 401 -5.80 17.80 -33.59
CA ASP A 401 -5.94 18.15 -32.18
C ASP A 401 -5.76 16.93 -31.26
N PHE A 402 -5.67 15.70 -31.79
CA PHE A 402 -5.45 14.52 -30.97
C PHE A 402 -3.96 14.30 -30.72
N LEU A 403 -3.58 14.41 -29.44
CA LEU A 403 -2.26 14.10 -28.90
C LEU A 403 -1.88 12.65 -29.22
N CYS A 404 -0.63 12.44 -29.65
CA CYS A 404 -0.14 11.16 -30.16
C CYS A 404 -1.02 10.60 -31.30
N GLY A 405 -1.80 11.45 -31.98
CA GLY A 405 -2.78 11.06 -32.99
C GLY A 405 -3.98 10.27 -32.42
N LYS A 406 -4.13 10.15 -31.10
CA LYS A 406 -5.08 9.23 -30.48
C LYS A 406 -5.97 9.86 -29.41
N TYR A 407 -5.46 10.80 -28.61
CA TYR A 407 -6.16 11.28 -27.41
C TYR A 407 -6.41 12.79 -27.44
N ALA A 408 -7.57 13.23 -26.96
CA ALA A 408 -7.83 14.63 -26.68
C ALA A 408 -8.35 14.82 -25.26
N VAL A 409 -7.94 15.91 -24.60
CA VAL A 409 -8.29 16.23 -23.22
C VAL A 409 -9.32 17.35 -23.19
N LEU A 410 -10.52 17.03 -22.71
CA LEU A 410 -11.56 18.01 -22.44
C LEU A 410 -11.42 18.50 -21.00
N ARG A 411 -11.47 19.82 -20.79
CA ARG A 411 -11.47 20.39 -19.43
C ARG A 411 -12.61 21.38 -19.25
N LYS A 412 -13.33 21.21 -18.14
CA LYS A 412 -14.37 22.12 -17.63
C LYS A 412 -13.83 22.81 -16.38
N GLY A 413 -13.71 24.12 -16.44
CA GLY A 413 -13.21 24.93 -15.31
C GLY A 413 -11.79 24.52 -14.90
N LYS A 414 -11.53 24.40 -13.60
CA LYS A 414 -10.19 24.13 -13.05
C LYS A 414 -9.92 22.67 -12.70
N ARG A 415 -10.94 21.82 -12.55
CA ARG A 415 -10.79 20.48 -11.94
C ARG A 415 -11.42 19.34 -12.74
N ASP A 416 -12.45 19.61 -13.53
CA ASP A 416 -13.19 18.55 -14.21
C ASP A 416 -12.53 18.26 -15.56
N LEU A 417 -12.02 17.05 -15.72
CA LEU A 417 -11.30 16.57 -16.91
C LEU A 417 -12.02 15.35 -17.50
N ALA A 418 -11.91 15.20 -18.82
CA ALA A 418 -12.34 13.99 -19.53
C ALA A 418 -11.45 13.70 -20.74
N THR A 419 -11.44 12.44 -21.16
CA THR A 419 -10.65 11.96 -22.30
C THR A 419 -11.56 11.63 -23.49
N VAL A 420 -11.11 11.98 -24.69
CA VAL A 420 -11.66 11.47 -25.95
C VAL A 420 -10.59 10.61 -26.61
N GLU A 421 -10.93 9.37 -26.95
CA GLU A 421 -10.05 8.44 -27.65
C GLU A 421 -10.54 8.22 -29.10
N LEU A 422 -9.64 8.44 -30.07
CA LEU A 422 -9.86 8.03 -31.45
C LEU A 422 -9.58 6.53 -31.59
N ILE A 423 -10.56 5.82 -32.11
CA ILE A 423 -10.49 4.39 -32.45
C ILE A 423 -10.70 4.21 -33.95
N ASP A 424 -10.14 3.14 -34.50
CA ASP A 424 -10.23 2.84 -35.93
C ASP A 424 -11.64 2.43 -36.37
#